data_AF-A0A8T7K4S1-F1
#
_entry.id   AF-A0A8T7K4S1-F1
#
_cell.length_a   1.000
_cell.length_b   1.000
_cell.length_c   1.000
_cell.angle_alpha   90.00
_cell.angle_beta   90.00
_cell.angle_gamma   90.00
#
_symmetry.space_group_name_H-M   'P 1'
#
loop_
_entity.id
_entity.type
_entity.pdbx_description
1 polymer ?
#
loop_
_entity_poly.entity_id
_entity_poly.type
_entity_poly.pdbx_seq_one_letter_code
_entity_poly.pdbx_strand_id
1 'polypeptide(L)'
;MNPLKVRAYSSQRRARLVGASGGFMPSDWQRQYARQGGLCRWCGKAAPLTIDHILPLARGGTHTPANIVLACAACNSAKGRRLVYSEWQPPNPLPLDN
;
A
#
# COMPACT_ATOMS: atom_id res chain seq x y z
N MET A 1 13.37 -12.61 -13.00
CA MET A 1 12.24 -11.65 -12.92
C MET A 1 12.55 -10.59 -11.87
N ASN A 2 12.29 -9.30 -12.13
CA ASN A 2 12.48 -8.24 -11.14
C ASN A 2 11.45 -8.40 -9.99
N PRO A 3 11.86 -8.61 -8.73
CA PRO A 3 10.96 -8.81 -7.60
C PRO A 3 9.95 -7.67 -7.40
N LEU A 4 10.32 -6.45 -7.77
CA LEU A 4 9.46 -5.27 -7.72
C LEU A 4 8.30 -5.35 -8.72
N LYS A 5 8.53 -5.95 -9.89
CA LYS A 5 7.49 -6.15 -10.91
C LYS A 5 6.43 -7.15 -10.44
N VAL A 6 6.85 -8.28 -9.84
CA VAL A 6 5.92 -9.37 -9.45
C VAL A 6 4.89 -8.92 -8.40
N ARG A 7 5.30 -8.09 -7.42
CA ARG A 7 4.40 -7.57 -6.36
C ARG A 7 3.45 -6.48 -6.86
N ALA A 8 3.89 -5.62 -7.78
CA ALA A 8 3.02 -4.63 -8.41
C ALA A 8 1.91 -5.30 -9.24
N TYR A 9 2.27 -6.29 -10.07
CA TYR A 9 1.31 -6.98 -10.95
C TYR A 9 0.25 -7.80 -10.21
N SER A 10 0.58 -8.47 -9.10
CA SER A 10 -0.41 -9.27 -8.35
C SER A 10 -1.49 -8.41 -7.70
N SER A 11 -1.13 -7.20 -7.23
CA SER A 11 -2.08 -6.23 -6.69
C SER A 11 -3.05 -5.70 -7.74
N GLN A 12 -2.57 -5.55 -8.99
CA GLN A 12 -3.35 -5.07 -10.13
C GLN A 12 -4.42 -6.07 -10.56
N ARG A 13 -4.15 -7.38 -10.48
CA ARG A 13 -5.17 -8.41 -10.73
C ARG A 13 -6.34 -8.29 -9.76
N ARG A 14 -6.07 -8.16 -8.46
CA ARG A 14 -7.12 -8.03 -7.44
C ARG A 14 -7.94 -6.76 -7.64
N ALA A 15 -7.30 -5.65 -7.96
CA ALA A 15 -7.97 -4.39 -8.29
C ALA A 15 -8.93 -4.53 -9.48
N ARG A 16 -8.50 -5.19 -10.55
CA ARG A 16 -9.35 -5.47 -11.72
C ARG A 16 -10.56 -6.34 -11.36
N LEU A 17 -10.38 -7.38 -10.53
CA LEU A 17 -11.48 -8.27 -10.13
C LEU A 17 -12.59 -7.56 -9.37
N VAL A 18 -12.27 -6.49 -8.64
CA VAL A 18 -13.25 -5.72 -7.87
C VAL A 18 -13.64 -4.40 -8.55
N GLY A 19 -13.24 -4.21 -9.81
CA GLY A 19 -13.56 -3.01 -10.58
C GLY A 19 -12.97 -1.71 -10.01
N ALA A 20 -11.90 -1.79 -9.21
CA ALA A 20 -11.28 -0.60 -8.64
C ALA A 20 -10.66 0.27 -9.75
N SER A 21 -10.97 1.56 -9.71
CA SER A 21 -10.50 2.54 -10.69
C SER A 21 -9.01 2.86 -10.53
N GLY A 22 -8.37 3.25 -11.63
CA GLY A 22 -6.98 3.71 -11.66
C GLY A 22 -5.93 2.65 -11.98
N GLY A 23 -4.67 2.96 -11.66
CA GLY A 23 -3.53 2.10 -11.89
C GLY A 23 -2.34 2.46 -11.00
N PHE A 24 -1.45 1.49 -10.79
CA PHE A 24 -0.21 1.66 -10.03
C PHE A 24 0.92 0.95 -10.74
N MET A 25 1.80 1.72 -11.38
CA MET A 25 2.89 1.20 -12.21
C MET A 25 4.19 1.06 -11.42
N PRO A 26 5.19 0.32 -11.93
CA PRO A 26 6.50 0.22 -11.27
C PRO A 26 7.17 1.58 -10.96
N SER A 27 6.95 2.60 -11.80
CA SER A 27 7.46 3.96 -11.57
C SER A 27 6.79 4.64 -10.37
N ASP A 28 5.51 4.34 -10.11
CA ASP A 28 4.79 4.86 -8.94
C ASP A 28 5.28 4.19 -7.66
N TRP A 29 5.63 2.90 -7.74
CA TRP A 29 6.29 2.21 -6.63
C TRP A 29 7.61 2.89 -6.24
N GLN A 30 8.45 3.23 -7.23
CA GLN A 30 9.71 3.93 -6.98
C GLN A 30 9.49 5.31 -6.35
N ARG A 31 8.50 6.07 -6.84
CA ARG A 31 8.12 7.37 -6.26
C ARG A 31 7.65 7.23 -4.80
N GLN A 32 6.78 6.27 -4.51
CA GLN A 32 6.31 6.04 -3.13
C GLN A 32 7.44 5.56 -2.21
N TYR A 33 8.36 4.74 -2.73
CA TYR A 33 9.54 4.32 -1.97
C TYR A 33 10.40 5.51 -1.57
N ALA A 34 10.70 6.41 -2.52
CA ALA A 34 11.47 7.61 -2.26
C ALA A 34 10.77 8.53 -1.25
N ARG A 35 9.47 8.80 -1.44
CA ARG A 35 8.68 9.65 -0.53
C ARG A 35 8.60 9.11 0.89
N GLN A 36 8.51 7.79 1.04
CA GLN A 36 8.48 7.14 2.35
C GLN A 36 9.87 6.89 2.96
N GLY A 37 10.95 7.32 2.31
CA GLY A 37 12.33 7.07 2.77
C GLY A 37 12.70 5.59 2.85
N GLY A 38 12.04 4.74 2.06
CA GLY A 38 12.23 3.28 2.13
C GLY A 38 11.69 2.63 3.41
N LEU A 39 10.84 3.32 4.16
CA LEU A 39 10.27 2.83 5.41
C LEU A 39 8.81 2.37 5.24
N CYS A 40 8.41 1.42 6.08
CA CYS A 40 7.00 1.01 6.18
C CYS A 40 6.15 2.21 6.61
N ARG A 41 5.09 2.49 5.85
CA ARG A 41 4.21 3.63 6.12
C ARG A 41 3.58 3.59 7.51
N TRP A 42 3.32 2.39 8.04
CA TRP A 42 2.53 2.22 9.27
C TRP A 42 3.34 2.07 10.55
N CYS A 43 4.58 1.59 10.46
CA CYS A 43 5.42 1.36 11.65
C CYS A 43 6.76 2.10 11.61
N GLY A 44 7.10 2.74 10.48
CA GLY A 44 8.36 3.47 10.30
C GLY A 44 9.61 2.59 10.21
N LYS A 45 9.49 1.26 10.21
CA LYS A 45 10.65 0.35 10.15
C LYS A 45 11.08 0.08 8.71
N ALA A 46 12.39 -0.01 8.49
CA ALA A 46 12.96 -0.54 7.26
C ALA A 46 12.72 -2.06 7.19
N ALA A 47 12.03 -2.51 6.14
CA ALA A 47 11.68 -3.91 5.92
C ALA A 47 11.33 -4.14 4.45
N PRO A 48 11.27 -5.40 3.96
CA PRO A 48 10.73 -5.68 2.64
C PRO A 48 9.28 -5.17 2.49
N LEU A 49 9.09 -4.20 1.59
CA LEU A 49 7.81 -3.52 1.43
C LEU A 49 6.89 -4.21 0.43
N THR A 50 5.59 -4.03 0.66
CA THR A 50 4.46 -4.50 -0.15
C THR A 50 3.53 -3.33 -0.42
N ILE A 51 2.61 -3.49 -1.38
CA ILE A 51 1.55 -2.51 -1.66
C ILE A 51 0.41 -2.72 -0.65
N ASP A 52 -0.01 -1.65 0.00
CA ASP A 52 -1.21 -1.62 0.82
C ASP A 52 -2.09 -0.44 0.39
N HIS A 53 -3.41 -0.64 0.50
CA HIS A 53 -4.42 0.36 0.15
C HIS A 53 -4.90 1.05 1.41
N ILE A 54 -4.76 2.38 1.52
CA ILE A 54 -5.18 3.17 2.68
C ILE A 54 -6.67 2.90 2.96
N LEU A 55 -7.53 3.14 1.98
CA LEU A 55 -8.89 2.63 1.92
C LEU A 55 -8.87 1.27 1.22
N PRO A 56 -9.19 0.15 1.91
CA PRO A 56 -9.16 -1.16 1.29
C PRO A 56 -10.07 -1.25 0.06
N LEU A 57 -9.63 -1.98 -0.96
CA LEU A 57 -10.43 -2.17 -2.18
C LEU A 57 -11.83 -2.76 -1.90
N ALA A 58 -11.93 -3.66 -0.92
CA ALA A 58 -13.21 -4.26 -0.49
C ALA A 58 -14.17 -3.25 0.17
N ARG A 59 -13.71 -2.03 0.48
CA ARG A 59 -14.47 -0.91 1.03
C ARG A 59 -14.58 0.24 0.03
N GLY A 60 -14.40 -0.04 -1.27
CA GLY A 60 -14.53 0.96 -2.35
C GLY A 60 -13.26 1.78 -2.63
N GLY A 61 -12.11 1.39 -2.08
CA GLY A 61 -10.84 2.06 -2.37
C GLY A 61 -10.39 1.96 -3.83
N THR A 62 -9.72 2.99 -4.32
CA THR A 62 -9.15 3.04 -5.68
C THR A 62 -7.80 2.32 -5.74
N HIS A 63 -7.37 1.95 -6.95
CA HIS A 63 -6.04 1.39 -7.20
C HIS A 63 -5.09 2.45 -7.77
N THR A 64 -5.07 3.64 -7.18
CA THR A 64 -4.21 4.77 -7.59
C THR A 64 -3.09 5.03 -6.58
N PRO A 65 -1.99 5.72 -6.95
CA PRO A 65 -0.93 6.10 -6.01
C PRO A 65 -1.43 6.89 -4.79
N ALA A 66 -2.50 7.69 -4.95
CA ALA A 66 -3.11 8.44 -3.86
C ALA A 66 -3.72 7.55 -2.75
N ASN A 67 -4.14 6.33 -3.10
CA ASN A 67 -4.68 5.36 -2.14
C ASN A 67 -3.67 4.25 -1.80
N ILE A 68 -2.46 4.30 -2.35
CA ILE A 68 -1.45 3.25 -2.20
C ILE A 68 -0.25 3.75 -1.42
N VAL A 69 0.12 2.96 -0.42
CA VAL A 69 1.33 3.16 0.38
C VAL A 69 2.17 1.89 0.39
N LEU A 70 3.44 2.03 0.72
CA LEU A 70 4.33 0.88 0.91
C LEU A 70 4.34 0.47 2.38
N ALA A 71 3.96 -0.77 2.66
CA ALA A 71 3.88 -1.31 4.01
C ALA A 71 4.65 -2.63 4.12
N CYS A 72 5.23 -2.91 5.28
CA CYS A 72 5.80 -4.23 5.56
C CYS A 72 4.67 -5.28 5.63
N ALA A 73 5.01 -6.54 5.38
CA ALA A 73 4.04 -7.63 5.36
C ALA A 73 3.27 -7.78 6.69
N ALA A 74 3.95 -7.57 7.83
CA ALA A 74 3.34 -7.65 9.15
C ALA A 74 2.23 -6.61 9.34
N CYS A 75 2.50 -5.33 9.04
CA CYS A 75 1.48 -4.28 9.17
C CYS A 75 0.36 -4.43 8.13
N ASN A 76 0.70 -4.78 6.88
CA ASN A 76 -0.29 -4.99 5.82
C ASN A 76 -1.27 -6.12 6.21
N SER A 77 -0.75 -7.25 6.73
CA SER A 77 -1.57 -8.35 7.23
C SER A 77 -2.41 -7.97 8.46
N ALA A 78 -1.81 -7.27 9.44
CA ALA A 78 -2.50 -6.83 10.64
C ALA A 78 -3.67 -5.89 10.33
N LYS A 79 -3.48 -4.95 9.40
CA LYS A 79 -4.55 -4.07 8.90
C LYS A 79 -5.60 -4.86 8.13
N GLY A 80 -5.17 -5.66 7.14
CA GLY A 80 -6.06 -6.43 6.30
C GLY A 80 -7.06 -5.55 5.55
N ARG A 81 -8.36 -5.84 5.70
CA ARG A 81 -9.46 -5.10 5.06
C ARG A 81 -10.07 -4.01 5.94
N ARG A 82 -9.43 -3.68 7.07
CA ARG A 82 -9.92 -2.69 8.02
C ARG A 82 -9.63 -1.28 7.56
N LEU A 83 -10.55 -0.36 7.88
CA LEU A 83 -10.37 1.07 7.73
C LEU A 83 -9.32 1.57 8.74
N VAL A 84 -8.36 2.35 8.24
CA VAL A 84 -7.32 2.95 9.09
C VAL A 84 -7.97 3.96 10.03
N TYR A 85 -7.51 3.99 11.29
CA TYR A 85 -7.98 4.87 12.37
C TYR A 85 -9.38 4.58 12.93
N SER A 86 -10.31 4.03 12.15
CA SER A 86 -11.63 3.64 12.67
C SER A 86 -11.72 2.17 13.09
N GLU A 87 -11.01 1.26 12.40
CA GLU A 87 -11.06 -0.18 12.67
C GLU A 87 -9.67 -0.78 12.96
N TRP A 88 -8.61 -0.07 12.59
CA TRP A 88 -7.23 -0.47 12.86
C TRP A 88 -6.34 0.75 13.11
N GLN A 89 -5.69 0.77 14.29
CA GLN A 89 -4.67 1.76 14.63
C GLN A 89 -3.30 1.29 14.15
N PRO A 90 -2.61 2.07 13.31
CA PRO A 90 -1.21 1.80 12.98
C PRO A 90 -0.33 1.97 14.22
N PRO A 91 0.72 1.15 14.38
CA PRO A 91 1.59 1.19 15.55
C PRO A 91 2.46 2.45 15.63
N ASN A 92 2.72 3.12 14.50
CA ASN A 92 3.37 4.43 14.47
C ASN A 92 2.90 5.20 13.23
N PRO A 93 1.79 5.97 13.31
CA PRO A 93 1.30 6.72 12.17
C PRO A 93 2.31 7.80 11.77
N LEU A 94 3.04 7.59 10.68
CA LEU A 94 3.77 8.70 10.03
C LEU A 94 2.73 9.71 9.47
N PRO A 95 3.09 10.99 9.28
CA PRO A 95 2.26 11.96 8.56
C PRO A 95 1.97 11.52 7.10
N LEU A 96 0.75 11.74 6.59
CA LEU A 96 0.29 11.35 5.22
C LEU A 96 0.90 12.18 4.11
N ASP A 97 1.65 13.20 4.50
CA ASP A 97 1.88 14.43 3.74
C ASP A 97 3.37 14.77 3.53
N ASN A 98 4.27 13.79 3.68
CA ASN A 98 5.66 13.94 3.20
C ASN A 98 5.80 13.74 1.68
#